data_AF-A0A534QLG9-F1
#
_entry.id   AF-A0A534QLG9-F1
#
_cell.length_a   1.000
_cell.length_b   1.000
_cell.length_c   1.000
_cell.angle_alpha   90.00
_cell.angle_beta   90.00
_cell.angle_gamma   90.00
#
_symmetry.space_group_name_H-M   'P 1'
#
loop_
_entity.id
_entity.type
_entity.pdbx_description
1 polymer ?
#
loop_
_entity_poly.entity_id
_entity_poly.type
_entity_poly.pdbx_seq_one_letter_code
_entity_poly.pdbx_strand_id
1 'polypeptide(L)'
;MRLTVAAALLTLSGVPAGAAYLVDFGSGDRMTVDSYWEEGDRVHLMRDGVELSVPRTRIQRLQEVEGGGSAPAPRRAESGPSRAQAPRRQESREELEARQRHVERHLLRVQQERFEAQNRGEPTERLSRDFRHTQEKRRAVIQELERQAP
;
A
#
# COMPACT_ATOMS: atom_id res chain seq x y z
N MET A 1 -27.12 44.06 29.73
CA MET A 1 -25.87 43.35 30.06
C MET A 1 -25.22 42.87 28.78
N ARG A 2 -23.89 43.01 28.69
CA ARG A 2 -23.08 42.91 27.47
C ARG A 2 -22.80 41.46 27.07
N LEU A 3 -22.83 41.19 25.77
CA LEU A 3 -22.48 39.93 25.11
C LEU A 3 -20.98 39.59 25.28
N THR A 4 -20.67 38.31 25.46
CA THR A 4 -19.41 37.70 25.00
C THR A 4 -19.69 36.24 24.66
N VAL A 5 -20.01 35.98 23.39
CA VAL A 5 -19.92 34.64 22.81
C VAL A 5 -18.48 34.50 22.31
N ALA A 6 -17.67 33.73 23.04
CA ALA A 6 -16.33 33.39 22.60
C ALA A 6 -16.45 32.37 21.46
N ALA A 7 -16.36 32.87 20.23
CA ALA A 7 -16.17 32.03 19.05
C ALA A 7 -14.74 31.48 19.07
N ALA A 8 -14.59 30.26 19.57
CA ALA A 8 -13.36 29.50 19.38
C ALA A 8 -13.27 29.12 17.89
N LEU A 9 -12.48 29.88 17.14
CA LEU A 9 -12.02 29.51 15.80
C LEU A 9 -11.25 28.19 15.90
N LEU A 10 -11.93 27.09 15.61
CA LEU A 10 -11.30 25.83 15.22
C LEU A 10 -10.64 26.07 13.86
N THR A 11 -9.39 26.51 13.87
CA THR A 11 -8.52 26.40 12.71
C THR A 11 -8.27 24.91 12.50
N LEU A 12 -9.10 24.27 11.67
CA LEU A 12 -8.75 23.03 11.01
C LEU A 12 -7.48 23.30 10.20
N SER A 13 -6.33 23.07 10.81
CA SER A 13 -5.08 22.88 10.09
C SER A 13 -5.27 21.61 9.27
N GLY A 14 -5.66 21.79 8.01
CA GLY A 14 -5.56 20.74 7.00
C GLY A 14 -4.08 20.44 6.82
N VAL A 15 -3.56 19.51 7.62
CA VAL A 15 -2.30 18.84 7.31
C VAL A 15 -2.62 17.89 6.17
N PRO A 16 -2.10 18.08 4.95
CA PRO A 16 -2.12 17.00 3.99
C PRO A 16 -1.25 15.90 4.59
N ALA A 17 -1.88 14.82 5.07
CA ALA A 17 -1.20 13.62 5.49
C ALA A 17 -0.60 12.96 4.22
N GLY A 18 0.54 13.48 3.78
CA GLY A 18 1.29 13.00 2.62
C GLY A 18 2.73 12.76 3.02
N ALA A 19 3.24 11.58 2.68
CA ALA A 19 4.53 10.99 3.04
C ALA A 19 4.57 10.22 4.38
N ALA A 20 4.66 8.89 4.26
CA ALA A 20 5.04 8.01 5.37
C ALA A 20 6.54 7.73 5.35
N TYR A 21 7.17 7.71 4.17
CA TYR A 21 8.61 7.40 4.03
C TYR A 21 9.31 8.33 3.03
N LEU A 22 10.57 8.65 3.32
CA LEU A 22 11.52 9.30 2.42
C LEU A 22 12.51 8.25 1.90
N VAL A 23 12.56 8.09 0.58
CA VAL A 23 13.47 7.21 -0.15
C VAL A 23 14.61 8.05 -0.73
N ASP A 24 15.84 7.63 -0.48
CA ASP A 24 17.07 8.20 -1.06
C ASP A 24 17.65 7.20 -2.05
N PHE A 25 17.80 7.61 -3.32
CA PHE A 25 18.36 6.79 -4.41
C PHE A 25 19.86 7.03 -4.62
N GLY A 26 20.47 7.94 -3.86
CA GLY A 26 21.83 8.42 -4.09
C GLY A 26 21.91 9.51 -5.15
N SER A 27 23.09 10.12 -5.28
CA SER A 27 23.35 11.25 -6.21
C SER A 27 22.48 12.50 -5.98
N GLY A 28 21.86 12.61 -4.80
CA GLY A 28 20.95 13.72 -4.45
C GLY A 28 19.49 13.49 -4.85
N ASP A 29 19.14 12.36 -5.47
CA ASP A 29 17.76 12.03 -5.83
C ASP A 29 17.00 11.45 -4.63
N ARG A 30 15.87 12.08 -4.30
CA ARG A 30 15.04 11.76 -3.12
C ARG A 30 13.57 11.87 -3.44
N MET A 31 12.79 10.94 -2.92
CA MET A 31 11.34 10.88 -3.14
C MET A 31 10.58 10.52 -1.87
N THR A 32 9.46 11.19 -1.62
CA THR A 32 8.51 10.78 -0.59
C THR A 32 7.52 9.76 -1.13
N VAL A 33 7.16 8.78 -0.29
CA VAL A 33 6.24 7.69 -0.63
C VAL A 33 5.28 7.45 0.53
N ASP A 34 4.09 6.93 0.23
CA ASP A 34 3.02 6.62 1.19
C ASP A 34 3.24 5.27 1.87
N SER A 35 3.85 4.31 1.16
CA SER A 35 4.22 3.00 1.69
C SER A 35 5.24 2.32 0.77
N TYR A 36 5.88 1.27 1.27
CA TYR A 36 6.76 0.42 0.46
C TYR A 36 6.69 -1.04 0.91
N TRP A 37 7.16 -1.95 0.06
CA TRP A 37 7.45 -3.33 0.41
C TRP A 37 8.60 -3.87 -0.44
N GLU A 38 9.28 -4.89 0.08
CA GLU A 38 10.37 -5.57 -0.62
C GLU A 38 9.87 -6.90 -1.19
N GLU A 39 10.32 -7.26 -2.40
CA GLU A 39 10.04 -8.53 -3.07
C GLU A 39 11.32 -8.98 -3.78
N GLY A 40 12.00 -9.97 -3.20
CA GLY A 40 13.28 -10.46 -3.73
C GLY A 40 14.33 -9.35 -3.84
N ASP A 41 14.78 -9.08 -5.07
CA ASP A 41 15.76 -8.03 -5.38
C ASP A 41 15.12 -6.67 -5.71
N ARG A 42 13.80 -6.53 -5.55
CA ARG A 42 13.04 -5.32 -5.87
C ARG A 42 12.40 -4.71 -4.64
N VAL A 43 12.21 -3.40 -4.71
CA VAL A 43 11.41 -2.63 -3.76
C VAL A 43 10.31 -1.92 -4.54
N HIS A 44 9.09 -2.05 -4.04
CA HIS A 44 7.91 -1.43 -4.60
C HIS A 44 7.54 -0.23 -3.74
N LEU A 45 7.48 0.93 -4.37
CA LEU A 45 7.27 2.22 -3.76
C LEU A 45 5.90 2.74 -4.17
N MET A 46 5.04 3.04 -3.20
CA MET A 46 3.72 3.59 -3.45
C MET A 46 3.72 5.09 -3.22
N ARG A 47 3.41 5.88 -4.25
CA ARG A 47 3.28 7.34 -4.12
C ARG A 47 2.06 7.82 -4.89
N ASP A 48 1.18 8.53 -4.20
CA ASP A 48 -0.06 9.07 -4.79
C ASP A 48 -0.91 7.96 -5.44
N GLY A 49 -0.80 6.74 -4.90
CA GLY A 49 -1.42 5.54 -5.44
C GLY A 49 -0.79 4.96 -6.72
N VAL A 50 0.38 5.43 -7.15
CA VAL A 50 1.16 4.82 -8.22
C VAL A 50 2.22 3.91 -7.60
N GLU A 51 2.29 2.67 -8.07
CA GLU A 51 3.38 1.75 -7.73
C GLU A 51 4.57 1.97 -8.66
N LEU A 52 5.75 2.15 -8.08
CA LEU A 52 7.03 2.17 -8.77
C LEU A 52 7.89 1.00 -8.25
N SER A 53 8.21 0.05 -9.13
CA SER A 53 9.08 -1.07 -8.79
C SER A 53 10.53 -0.79 -9.17
N VAL A 54 11.42 -0.70 -8.20
CA VAL A 54 12.84 -0.38 -8.39
C VAL A 54 13.76 -1.51 -7.88
N PRO A 55 14.95 -1.72 -8.45
CA PRO A 55 15.93 -2.64 -7.88
C PRO A 55 16.37 -2.19 -6.48
N ARG A 56 16.51 -3.12 -5.52
CA ARG A 56 16.95 -2.83 -4.15
C ARG A 56 18.31 -2.15 -4.10
N THR A 57 19.18 -2.47 -5.06
CA THR A 57 20.52 -1.87 -5.24
C THR A 57 20.48 -0.39 -5.59
N ARG A 58 19.33 0.13 -6.06
CA ARG A 58 19.14 1.57 -6.31
C ARG A 58 18.73 2.37 -5.08
N ILE A 59 18.27 1.73 -4.01
CA ILE A 59 17.84 2.44 -2.80
C ILE A 59 19.02 2.50 -1.83
N GLN A 60 19.53 3.71 -1.61
CA GLN A 60 20.61 3.97 -0.66
C GLN A 60 20.09 4.01 0.77
N ARG A 61 18.95 4.68 1.01
CA ARG A 61 18.35 4.79 2.35
C ARG A 61 16.82 4.94 2.26
N LEU A 62 16.12 4.43 3.27
CA LEU A 62 14.68 4.61 3.43
C LEU A 62 14.39 4.99 4.89
N GLN A 63 13.70 6.11 5.11
CA GLN A 63 13.44 6.68 6.43
C GLN A 63 11.95 6.97 6.61
N GLU A 64 11.39 6.60 7.75
CA GLU A 64 10.05 7.02 8.14
C GLU A 64 10.08 8.51 8.54
N VAL A 65 9.08 9.28 8.09
CA VAL A 65 9.00 10.72 8.38
C VAL A 65 7.84 10.93 9.34
N GLU A 66 8.12 11.41 10.56
CA GLU A 66 7.08 11.68 11.57
C GLU A 66 6.12 12.77 11.07
N GLY A 67 4.86 12.39 10.89
CA GLY A 67 3.79 13.21 10.32
C GLY A 67 2.80 12.41 9.46
N GLY A 68 3.22 11.25 8.95
CA GLY A 68 2.35 10.28 8.27
C GLY A 68 1.60 9.42 9.28
N GLY A 69 0.27 9.46 9.26
CA GLY A 69 -0.57 8.57 10.06
C GLY A 69 -0.16 7.11 9.84
N SER A 70 0.38 6.51 10.90
CA SER A 70 0.81 5.12 10.95
C SER A 70 -0.33 4.20 10.51
N ALA A 71 -0.23 3.59 9.33
CA ALA A 71 -0.92 2.34 9.10
C ALA A 71 -0.20 1.30 9.96
N PRO A 72 -0.89 0.62 10.90
CA PRO A 72 -0.21 -0.31 11.79
C PRO A 72 0.47 -1.40 10.96
N ALA A 73 1.78 -1.55 11.15
CA ALA A 73 2.49 -2.76 10.78
C ALA A 73 1.68 -3.95 11.31
N PRO A 74 1.55 -5.06 10.54
CA PRO A 74 0.84 -6.23 11.02
C PRO A 74 1.64 -6.80 12.20
N ARG A 75 1.25 -6.43 13.42
CA ARG A 75 1.67 -7.13 14.63
C ARG A 75 1.17 -8.55 14.48
N ARG A 76 2.14 -9.46 14.39
CA ARG A 76 1.98 -10.91 14.55
C ARG A 76 1.16 -11.14 15.82
N ALA A 77 -0.13 -11.42 15.66
CA ALA A 77 -1.01 -11.80 16.74
C ALA A 77 -0.89 -13.32 16.93
N GLU A 78 -0.29 -13.71 18.04
CA GLU A 78 -0.36 -15.07 18.54
C GLU A 78 -1.75 -15.34 19.14
N SER A 79 -2.45 -16.30 18.51
CA SER A 79 -3.24 -17.39 19.10
C SER A 79 -4.44 -17.12 20.04
N GLY A 80 -5.65 -17.36 19.50
CA GLY A 80 -6.72 -18.15 20.15
C GLY A 80 -8.16 -17.57 20.13
N PRO A 81 -9.25 -18.38 20.11
CA PRO A 81 -9.46 -19.67 19.44
C PRO A 81 -10.69 -19.71 18.49
N SER A 82 -10.64 -20.66 17.55
CA SER A 82 -11.75 -21.44 16.95
C SER A 82 -13.00 -20.72 16.38
N ARG A 83 -13.03 -20.61 15.03
CA ARG A 83 -14.27 -20.73 14.25
C ARG A 83 -14.01 -21.64 13.04
N ALA A 84 -14.65 -22.80 13.06
CA ALA A 84 -14.69 -23.88 12.07
C ALA A 84 -13.96 -23.60 10.73
N GLN A 85 -12.77 -24.18 10.58
CA GLN A 85 -12.10 -24.27 9.28
C GLN A 85 -12.81 -25.34 8.44
N ALA A 86 -13.51 -24.89 7.40
CA ALA A 86 -13.72 -25.72 6.21
C ALA A 86 -12.34 -26.21 5.72
N PRO A 87 -12.21 -27.42 5.16
CA PRO A 87 -10.92 -27.95 4.72
C PRO A 87 -10.31 -26.97 3.71
N ARG A 88 -9.24 -26.28 4.12
CA ARG A 88 -8.41 -25.49 3.20
C ARG A 88 -7.79 -26.49 2.23
N ARG A 89 -8.33 -26.59 1.01
CA ARG A 89 -7.53 -27.12 -0.10
C ARG A 89 -6.25 -26.31 -0.12
N GLN A 90 -5.11 -26.98 0.06
CA GLN A 90 -3.83 -26.38 -0.23
C GLN A 90 -3.85 -26.10 -1.74
N GLU A 91 -3.97 -24.83 -2.13
CA GLU A 91 -3.79 -24.42 -3.52
C GLU A 91 -2.38 -24.85 -3.92
N SER A 92 -2.29 -25.57 -5.04
CA SER A 92 -1.02 -26.00 -5.59
C SER A 92 -0.20 -24.78 -6.02
N ARG A 93 1.13 -24.94 -6.09
CA ARG A 93 2.02 -23.87 -6.56
C ARG A 93 1.61 -23.32 -7.93
N GLU A 94 1.20 -24.18 -8.86
CA GLU A 94 0.75 -23.76 -10.21
C GLU A 94 -0.51 -22.89 -10.14
N GLU A 95 -1.47 -23.24 -9.28
CA GLU A 95 -2.68 -22.44 -9.04
C GLU A 95 -2.35 -21.08 -8.42
N LEU A 96 -1.40 -21.05 -7.47
CA LEU A 96 -0.93 -19.80 -6.85
C LEU A 96 -0.20 -18.90 -7.86
N GLU A 97 0.63 -19.46 -8.74
CA GLU A 97 1.30 -18.70 -9.80
C GLU A 97 0.28 -18.16 -10.83
N ALA A 98 -0.73 -18.95 -11.20
CA ALA A 98 -1.82 -18.49 -12.06
C ALA A 98 -2.64 -17.36 -11.41
N ARG A 99 -2.90 -17.48 -10.11
CA ARG A 99 -3.57 -16.46 -9.31
C ARG A 99 -2.72 -15.19 -9.20
N GLN A 100 -1.40 -15.31 -9.01
CA GLN A 100 -0.48 -14.17 -9.02
C GLN A 100 -0.58 -13.40 -10.34
N ARG A 101 -0.44 -14.09 -11.49
CA ARG A 101 -0.58 -13.48 -12.83
C ARG A 101 -1.93 -12.82 -13.05
N HIS A 102 -3.01 -13.37 -12.49
CA HIS A 102 -4.34 -12.76 -12.57
C HIS A 102 -4.41 -11.46 -11.76
N VAL A 103 -3.91 -11.49 -10.52
CA VAL A 103 -3.90 -10.33 -9.62
C VAL A 103 -3.03 -9.20 -10.21
N GLU A 104 -1.86 -9.52 -10.75
CA GLU A 104 -0.97 -8.55 -11.40
C GLU A 104 -1.62 -7.87 -12.61
N ARG A 105 -2.30 -8.64 -13.47
CA ARG A 105 -3.07 -8.06 -14.59
C ARG A 105 -4.18 -7.13 -14.10
N HIS A 106 -4.89 -7.50 -13.04
CA HIS A 106 -5.94 -6.65 -12.48
C HIS A 106 -5.36 -5.37 -11.88
N LEU A 107 -4.21 -5.43 -11.21
CA LEU A 107 -3.53 -4.23 -10.68
C LEU A 107 -3.19 -3.24 -11.78
N LEU A 108 -2.58 -3.71 -12.88
CA LEU A 108 -2.23 -2.84 -14.01
C LEU A 108 -3.48 -2.19 -14.62
N ARG A 109 -4.56 -2.95 -14.81
CA ARG A 109 -5.83 -2.42 -15.30
C ARG A 109 -6.37 -1.33 -14.38
N VAL A 110 -6.45 -1.58 -13.08
CA VAL A 110 -6.97 -0.61 -12.11
C VAL A 110 -6.07 0.62 -12.02
N GLN A 111 -4.75 0.47 -12.10
CA GLN A 111 -3.81 1.58 -12.11
C GLN A 111 -4.02 2.49 -13.34
N GLN A 112 -4.17 1.89 -14.53
CA GLN A 112 -4.47 2.60 -15.76
C GLN A 112 -5.81 3.35 -15.67
N GLU A 113 -6.87 2.67 -15.21
CA GLU A 113 -8.20 3.29 -15.04
C GLU A 113 -8.18 4.45 -14.06
N ARG A 114 -7.38 4.37 -12.98
CA ARG A 114 -7.22 5.46 -12.01
C ARG A 114 -6.55 6.68 -12.64
N PHE A 115 -5.48 6.45 -13.39
CA PHE A 115 -4.77 7.52 -14.08
C PHE A 115 -5.70 8.22 -15.09
N GLU A 116 -6.46 7.46 -15.87
CA GLU A 116 -7.43 8.02 -16.82
C GLU A 116 -8.56 8.78 -16.12
N ALA A 117 -9.15 8.22 -15.06
CA ALA A 117 -10.20 8.86 -14.29
C ALA A 117 -9.71 10.18 -13.67
N GLN A 118 -8.49 10.20 -13.13
CA GLN A 118 -7.89 11.41 -12.57
C GLN A 118 -7.69 12.49 -13.64
N ASN A 119 -7.21 12.12 -14.83
CA ASN A 119 -7.07 13.05 -15.96
C ASN A 119 -8.41 13.58 -16.49
N ARG A 120 -9.49 12.81 -16.34
CA ARG A 120 -10.86 13.23 -16.65
C ARG A 120 -11.54 14.02 -15.53
N GLY A 121 -10.90 14.16 -14.36
CA GLY A 121 -11.51 14.77 -13.17
C GLY A 121 -12.63 13.94 -12.55
N GLU A 122 -12.65 12.63 -12.83
CA GLU A 122 -13.61 11.68 -12.29
C GLU A 122 -13.20 11.23 -10.86
N PRO A 123 -14.19 10.89 -10.00
CA PRO A 123 -13.90 10.36 -8.67
C PRO A 123 -13.13 9.04 -8.74
N THR A 124 -12.00 8.96 -8.03
CA THR A 124 -11.10 7.80 -8.05
C THR A 124 -11.15 6.97 -6.77
N GLU A 125 -12.03 7.28 -5.81
CA GLU A 125 -12.04 6.65 -4.47
C GLU A 125 -12.36 5.17 -4.56
N ARG A 126 -13.32 4.79 -5.42
CA ARG A 126 -13.69 3.39 -5.67
C ARG A 126 -12.51 2.62 -6.24
N LEU A 127 -11.86 3.17 -7.26
CA LEU A 127 -10.71 2.55 -7.91
C LEU A 127 -9.50 2.48 -6.96
N SER A 128 -9.28 3.51 -6.14
CA SER A 128 -8.22 3.52 -5.13
C SER A 128 -8.44 2.45 -4.06
N ARG A 129 -9.71 2.18 -3.69
CA ARG A 129 -10.06 1.07 -2.79
C ARG A 129 -9.83 -0.29 -3.45
N ASP A 130 -10.23 -0.45 -4.72
CA ASP A 130 -9.99 -1.70 -5.47
C ASP A 130 -8.50 -1.97 -5.67
N PHE A 131 -7.73 -0.93 -5.95
CA PHE A 131 -6.27 -1.00 -6.06
C PHE A 131 -5.64 -1.49 -4.74
N ARG A 132 -6.00 -0.87 -3.61
CA ARG A 132 -5.51 -1.29 -2.28
C ARG A 132 -5.86 -2.74 -1.96
N HIS A 133 -7.12 -3.12 -2.19
CA HIS A 133 -7.58 -4.50 -1.97
C HIS A 133 -6.84 -5.51 -2.85
N THR A 134 -6.56 -5.14 -4.09
CA THR A 134 -5.83 -6.00 -5.02
C THR A 134 -4.36 -6.12 -4.65
N GLN A 135 -3.74 -5.05 -4.12
CA GLN A 135 -2.38 -5.10 -3.57
C GLN A 135 -2.29 -6.04 -2.36
N GLU A 136 -3.27 -5.99 -1.46
CA GLU A 136 -3.35 -6.91 -0.32
C GLU A 136 -3.50 -8.37 -0.78
N LYS A 137 -4.33 -8.63 -1.80
CA LYS A 137 -4.44 -9.95 -2.42
C LYS A 137 -3.11 -10.40 -3.04
N ARG A 138 -2.41 -9.52 -3.75
CA ARG A 138 -1.10 -9.83 -4.35
C ARG A 138 -0.12 -10.26 -3.28
N ARG A 139 -0.04 -9.50 -2.20
CA ARG A 139 0.81 -9.79 -1.04
C ARG A 139 0.49 -11.17 -0.43
N ALA A 140 -0.79 -11.49 -0.26
CA ALA A 140 -1.20 -12.78 0.29
C ALA A 140 -0.78 -13.95 -0.60
N VAL A 141 -0.90 -13.81 -1.93
CA VAL A 141 -0.49 -14.85 -2.88
C VAL A 141 1.03 -15.04 -2.87
N ILE A 142 1.80 -13.96 -2.85
CA ILE A 142 3.27 -14.01 -2.78
C ILE A 142 3.73 -14.71 -1.50
N GLN A 143 3.17 -14.33 -0.33
CA GLN A 143 3.51 -14.97 0.95
C GLN A 143 3.21 -16.46 0.96
N GLU A 144 2.15 -16.90 0.27
CA GLU A 144 1.82 -18.32 0.16
C GLU A 144 2.78 -19.06 -0.78
N LEU A 145 3.20 -18.44 -1.88
CA LEU A 145 4.24 -18.97 -2.77
C LEU A 145 5.58 -19.11 -2.05
N GLU A 146 5.98 -18.12 -1.25
CA GLU A 146 7.21 -18.17 -0.44
C GLU A 146 7.17 -19.30 0.59
N ARG A 147 6.01 -19.58 1.20
CA ARG A 147 5.84 -20.72 2.12
C ARG A 147 5.97 -22.08 1.43
N GLN A 148 5.68 -22.15 0.15
CA GLN A 148 5.78 -23.36 -0.66
C GLN A 148 7.14 -23.50 -1.37
N ALA A 149 8.06 -22.54 -1.19
CA ALA A 149 9.41 -22.64 -1.70
C ALA A 149 10.20 -23.71 -0.91
N PRO A 150 10.96 -24.59 -1.61
CA PRO A 150 11.74 -25.66 -0.99
C PRO A 150 12.98 -25.16 -0.23
#